data_AF-A0A0D7B9E9-F1
#
_entry.id   AF-A0A0D7B9E9-F1
#
_cell.length_a   1.000
_cell.length_b   1.000
_cell.length_c   1.000
_cell.angle_alpha   90.00
_cell.angle_beta   90.00
_cell.angle_gamma   90.00
#
_symmetry.space_group_name_H-M   'P 1'
#
loop_
_entity.id
_entity.type
_entity.pdbx_description
1 polymer ?
#
loop_
_entity_poly.entity_id
_entity_poly.type
_entity_poly.pdbx_seq_one_letter_code
_entity_poly.pdbx_strand_id
1 'polypeptide(L)'
;MDARVSSIAAVSAIVIFGTLYSVAYDTYMDTSNPFISHLPHHLASTTYFASKSNWLNVYFIKYSWGWTTAAFFLLWSTSPPSARTTSRLAKWAVETAIWVAFTSWFFGPALVERFVVASGADCYLNLPSGELLTVPHEFCFNKAAIRPAEHPELFEAASLTTSFPDMWRARPRFRKGHDISGHIFLLTMSTLFLVDQLRATLNRRGGTVSARHTYAIWANVGLVLLWMFAICTTSLYFHTAFEKFSGLLVGLAAFGVSQIPSLLSTPTPTR
;
A
#
# COMPACT_ATOMS: atom_id res chain seq x y z
N MET A 1 25.98 9.42 7.08
CA MET A 1 24.79 9.68 6.26
C MET A 1 23.55 9.46 7.13
N ASP A 2 22.57 10.36 7.12
CA ASP A 2 21.33 10.22 7.91
C ASP A 2 20.58 8.96 7.44
N ALA A 3 20.25 8.06 8.37
CA ALA A 3 19.58 6.79 8.06
C ALA A 3 18.30 6.99 7.21
N ARG A 4 17.60 8.11 7.41
CA ARG A 4 16.40 8.47 6.63
C ARG A 4 16.72 8.73 5.17
N VAL A 5 17.77 9.50 4.91
CA VAL A 5 18.24 9.79 3.55
C VAL A 5 18.70 8.50 2.86
N SER A 6 19.43 7.65 3.59
CA SER A 6 19.81 6.32 3.09
C SER A 6 18.59 5.46 2.75
N SER A 7 17.56 5.44 3.60
CA SER A 7 16.34 4.66 3.32
C SER A 7 15.52 5.22 2.16
N ILE A 8 15.45 6.55 2.00
CA ILE A 8 14.78 7.18 0.85
C ILE A 8 15.50 6.80 -0.44
N ALA A 9 16.83 6.90 -0.45
CA ALA A 9 17.64 6.51 -1.60
C ALA A 9 17.49 5.02 -1.93
N ALA A 10 17.52 4.14 -0.92
CA ALA A 10 17.36 2.71 -1.10
C ALA A 10 15.98 2.33 -1.65
N VAL A 11 14.90 2.84 -1.05
CA VAL A 11 13.54 2.58 -1.53
C VAL A 11 13.35 3.11 -2.95
N SER A 12 13.80 4.33 -3.23
CA SER A 12 13.71 4.92 -4.57
C SER A 12 14.48 4.10 -5.60
N ALA A 13 15.70 3.66 -5.25
CA ALA A 13 16.50 2.81 -6.12
C ALA A 13 15.80 1.47 -6.40
N ILE A 14 15.27 0.79 -5.38
CA ILE A 14 14.53 -0.47 -5.55
C ILE A 14 13.35 -0.28 -6.51
N VAL A 15 12.56 0.77 -6.33
CA VAL A 15 11.41 1.05 -7.21
C VAL A 15 11.87 1.36 -8.63
N ILE A 16 12.89 2.22 -8.82
CA ILE A 16 13.41 2.58 -10.14
C ILE A 16 13.95 1.35 -10.87
N PHE A 17 14.88 0.60 -10.25
CA PHE A 17 15.49 -0.56 -10.88
C PHE A 17 14.47 -1.68 -11.13
N GLY A 18 13.59 -1.95 -10.16
CA GLY A 18 12.52 -2.94 -10.33
C GLY A 18 11.55 -2.55 -11.44
N THR A 19 11.20 -1.26 -11.56
CA THR A 19 10.34 -0.75 -12.63
C THR A 19 11.02 -0.88 -13.99
N LEU A 20 12.27 -0.44 -14.13
CA LEU A 20 13.05 -0.57 -15.37
C LEU A 20 13.15 -2.03 -15.81
N TYR A 21 13.48 -2.93 -14.88
CA TYR A 21 13.50 -4.36 -15.15
C TYR A 21 12.12 -4.84 -15.63
N SER A 22 11.06 -4.49 -14.90
CA SER A 22 9.72 -4.98 -15.22
C SER A 22 9.22 -4.57 -16.60
N VAL A 23 9.60 -3.36 -17.06
CA VAL A 23 9.27 -2.86 -18.39
C VAL A 23 10.16 -3.53 -19.45
N ALA A 24 11.46 -3.66 -19.19
CA ALA A 24 12.40 -4.26 -20.13
C ALA A 24 12.13 -5.74 -20.41
N TYR A 25 11.61 -6.47 -19.42
CA TYR A 25 11.37 -7.91 -19.49
C TYR A 25 9.89 -8.29 -19.48
N ASP A 26 8.97 -7.32 -19.60
CA ASP A 26 7.52 -7.51 -19.59
C ASP A 26 7.02 -8.37 -18.42
N THR A 27 7.61 -8.16 -17.23
CA THR A 27 7.25 -8.92 -16.03
C THR A 27 6.14 -8.26 -15.21
N TYR A 28 5.75 -7.03 -15.54
CA TYR A 28 4.69 -6.32 -14.84
C TYR A 28 3.29 -6.75 -15.30
N MET A 29 2.31 -6.55 -14.43
CA MET A 29 0.89 -6.71 -14.74
C MET A 29 0.15 -5.39 -14.47
N ASP A 30 -0.50 -4.84 -15.49
CA ASP A 30 -1.37 -3.66 -15.35
C ASP A 30 -2.61 -4.02 -14.51
N THR A 31 -2.71 -3.45 -13.30
CA THR A 31 -3.80 -3.72 -12.37
C THR A 31 -5.03 -2.87 -12.61
N SER A 32 -4.91 -1.79 -13.40
CA SER A 32 -6.02 -0.95 -13.83
C SER A 32 -6.79 -1.54 -15.01
N ASN A 33 -6.18 -2.44 -15.79
CA ASN A 33 -6.81 -3.06 -16.95
C ASN A 33 -7.90 -4.07 -16.54
N PRO A 34 -9.18 -3.87 -16.94
CA PRO A 34 -10.28 -4.74 -16.51
C PRO A 34 -10.19 -6.16 -17.08
N PHE A 35 -9.61 -6.33 -18.27
CA PHE A 35 -9.55 -7.62 -18.97
C PHE A 35 -8.55 -8.59 -18.36
N ILE A 36 -7.47 -8.08 -17.75
CA ILE A 36 -6.39 -8.92 -17.21
C ILE A 36 -6.31 -8.90 -15.69
N SER A 37 -6.71 -7.80 -15.03
CA SER A 37 -6.45 -7.62 -13.58
C SER A 37 -7.10 -8.67 -12.67
N HIS A 38 -8.16 -9.32 -13.14
CA HIS A 38 -8.88 -10.39 -12.44
C HIS A 38 -8.25 -11.78 -12.65
N LEU A 39 -7.44 -11.95 -13.69
CA LEU A 39 -6.75 -13.20 -14.01
C LEU A 39 -5.52 -13.41 -13.10
N PRO A 40 -5.03 -14.65 -12.97
CA PRO A 40 -3.70 -14.91 -12.44
C PRO A 40 -2.65 -14.12 -13.23
N HIS A 41 -1.59 -13.70 -12.56
CA HIS A 41 -0.44 -13.10 -13.22
C HIS A 41 0.14 -14.10 -14.25
N HIS A 42 0.57 -13.63 -15.42
CA HIS A 42 1.06 -14.52 -16.50
C HIS A 42 2.29 -15.35 -16.08
N LEU A 43 3.15 -14.78 -15.24
CA LEU A 43 4.27 -15.47 -14.60
C LEU A 43 3.94 -16.25 -13.30
N ALA A 44 2.68 -16.35 -12.87
CA ALA A 44 2.34 -16.98 -11.58
C ALA A 44 2.67 -18.48 -11.53
N SER A 45 2.73 -19.17 -12.67
CA SER A 45 3.07 -20.60 -12.75
C SER A 45 4.57 -20.87 -12.65
N THR A 46 5.41 -19.91 -13.03
CA THR A 46 6.88 -20.06 -13.04
C THR A 46 7.55 -19.32 -11.89
N THR A 47 6.91 -18.27 -11.37
CA THR A 47 7.49 -17.34 -10.41
C THR A 47 6.60 -17.18 -9.18
N TYR A 48 7.06 -17.66 -8.03
CA TYR A 48 6.30 -17.65 -6.78
C TYR A 48 5.78 -16.25 -6.39
N PHE A 49 6.65 -15.24 -6.45
CA PHE A 49 6.30 -13.87 -6.03
C PHE A 49 5.42 -13.10 -7.03
N ALA A 50 5.26 -13.61 -8.27
CA ALA A 50 4.30 -13.07 -9.23
C ALA A 50 2.85 -13.48 -8.90
N SER A 51 2.66 -14.51 -8.07
CA SER A 51 1.33 -14.91 -7.61
C SER A 51 0.80 -13.99 -6.52
N LYS A 52 -0.40 -13.42 -6.69
CA LYS A 52 -1.08 -12.61 -5.66
C LYS A 52 -1.47 -13.42 -4.40
N SER A 53 -1.48 -14.75 -4.47
CA SER A 53 -1.79 -15.64 -3.35
C SER A 53 -0.57 -16.12 -2.58
N ASN A 54 0.63 -15.61 -2.89
CA ASN A 54 1.84 -15.96 -2.17
C ASN A 54 1.74 -15.59 -0.67
N TRP A 55 2.45 -16.33 0.17
CA TRP A 55 2.38 -16.22 1.62
C TRP A 55 2.74 -14.81 2.14
N LEU A 56 3.75 -14.18 1.54
CA LEU A 56 4.19 -12.83 1.90
C LEU A 56 3.05 -11.83 1.68
N ASN A 57 2.36 -11.90 0.54
CA ASN A 57 1.25 -11.01 0.25
C ASN A 57 0.07 -11.23 1.21
N VAL A 58 -0.32 -12.48 1.44
CA VAL A 58 -1.51 -12.83 2.22
C VAL A 58 -1.38 -12.43 3.69
N TYR A 59 -0.22 -12.67 4.31
CA TYR A 59 -0.04 -12.50 5.76
C TYR A 59 0.70 -11.22 6.16
N PHE A 60 1.58 -10.69 5.31
CA PHE A 60 2.40 -9.53 5.66
C PHE A 60 1.94 -8.28 4.93
N ILE A 61 1.94 -8.28 3.60
CA ILE A 61 1.72 -7.05 2.83
C ILE A 61 0.31 -6.48 3.07
N LYS A 62 -0.72 -7.34 3.04
CA LYS A 62 -2.12 -6.95 3.32
C LYS A 62 -2.33 -6.33 4.71
N TYR A 63 -1.48 -6.69 5.68
CA TYR A 63 -1.54 -6.21 7.06
C TYR A 63 -0.33 -5.34 7.43
N SER A 64 0.34 -4.76 6.43
CA SER A 64 1.63 -4.08 6.60
C SER A 64 1.58 -2.93 7.61
N TRP A 65 0.51 -2.13 7.61
CA TRP A 65 0.35 -1.06 8.62
C TRP A 65 0.19 -1.60 10.05
N GLY A 66 -0.51 -2.72 10.22
CA GLY A 66 -0.68 -3.39 11.50
C GLY A 66 0.65 -3.90 12.06
N TRP A 67 1.44 -4.58 11.23
CA TRP A 67 2.80 -5.04 11.58
C TRP A 67 3.75 -3.88 11.89
N THR A 68 3.68 -2.81 11.10
CA THR A 68 4.46 -1.58 11.30
C THR A 68 4.13 -0.91 12.64
N THR A 69 2.84 -0.82 12.95
CA THR A 69 2.34 -0.29 14.22
C THR A 69 2.82 -1.16 15.41
N ALA A 70 2.71 -2.48 15.30
CA ALA A 70 3.18 -3.40 16.34
C ALA A 70 4.70 -3.28 16.58
N ALA A 71 5.50 -3.24 15.51
CA ALA A 71 6.95 -3.07 15.61
C ALA A 71 7.34 -1.72 16.20
N PHE A 72 6.59 -0.65 15.88
CA PHE A 72 6.79 0.66 16.47
C PHE A 72 6.50 0.67 17.98
N PHE A 73 5.34 0.17 18.41
CA PHE A 73 4.99 0.16 19.83
C PHE A 73 5.92 -0.75 20.64
N LEU A 74 6.36 -1.88 20.08
CA LEU A 74 7.37 -2.73 20.72
C LEU A 74 8.71 -1.97 20.89
N LEU A 75 9.17 -1.26 19.86
CA LEU A 75 10.39 -0.45 19.93
C LEU A 75 10.23 0.72 20.91
N TRP A 76 9.11 1.44 20.86
CA TRP A 76 8.86 2.61 21.69
C TRP A 76 8.69 2.23 23.16
N SER A 77 7.89 1.21 23.49
CA SER A 77 7.66 0.78 24.88
C SER A 77 8.92 0.25 25.57
N THR A 78 9.80 -0.44 24.82
CA THR A 78 11.09 -0.93 25.32
C THR A 78 12.19 0.13 25.28
N SER A 79 11.93 1.29 24.67
CA SER A 79 12.89 2.40 24.63
C SER A 79 13.10 3.00 26.02
N PRO A 80 14.31 3.47 26.34
CA PRO A 80 14.58 4.22 27.55
C PRO A 80 13.67 5.46 27.70
N PRO A 81 13.38 5.94 28.92
CA PRO A 81 12.47 7.08 29.16
C PRO A 81 12.76 8.31 28.30
N SER A 82 14.04 8.65 28.09
CA SER A 82 14.45 9.79 27.26
C SER A 82 14.08 9.67 25.78
N ALA A 83 13.88 8.45 25.27
CA ALA A 83 13.51 8.18 23.89
C ALA A 83 12.01 7.91 23.70
N ARG A 84 11.21 7.86 24.78
CA ARG A 84 9.76 7.70 24.76
C ARG A 84 9.06 9.06 24.61
N THR A 85 9.34 9.74 23.52
CA THR A 85 8.83 11.10 23.28
C THR A 85 7.43 11.10 22.67
N THR A 86 6.66 12.15 22.97
CA THR A 86 5.34 12.41 22.35
C THR A 86 5.47 12.70 20.86
N SER A 87 6.58 13.31 20.43
CA SER A 87 6.84 13.56 19.01
C SER A 87 6.81 12.27 18.18
N ARG A 88 7.39 11.16 18.68
CA ARG A 88 7.35 9.85 18.00
C ARG A 88 5.92 9.32 17.84
N LEU A 89 5.11 9.45 18.90
CA LEU A 89 3.69 9.09 18.86
C LEU A 89 2.89 9.97 17.89
N ALA A 90 3.20 11.26 17.83
CA ALA A 90 2.58 12.19 16.90
C ALA A 90 2.89 11.82 15.44
N LYS A 91 4.14 11.42 15.11
CA LYS A 91 4.47 10.92 13.76
C LYS A 91 3.63 9.69 13.40
N TRP A 92 3.54 8.73 14.32
CA TRP A 92 2.70 7.54 14.13
C TRP A 92 1.22 7.89 13.91
N ALA A 93 0.69 8.83 14.69
CA ALA A 93 -0.70 9.28 14.56
C ALA A 93 -0.95 9.95 13.20
N VAL A 94 -0.01 10.78 12.73
CA VAL A 94 -0.10 11.41 11.40
C VAL A 94 -0.07 10.36 10.28
N GLU A 95 0.88 9.43 10.31
CA GLU A 95 0.95 8.35 9.32
C GLU A 95 -0.31 7.47 9.35
N THR A 96 -0.84 7.16 10.53
CA THR A 96 -2.10 6.42 10.69
C THR A 96 -3.26 7.18 10.06
N ALA A 97 -3.36 8.49 10.29
CA ALA A 97 -4.40 9.33 9.71
C ALA A 97 -4.30 9.36 8.18
N ILE A 98 -3.09 9.47 7.64
CA ILE A 98 -2.84 9.42 6.19
C ILE A 98 -3.25 8.07 5.61
N TRP A 99 -2.83 6.96 6.23
CA TRP A 99 -3.21 5.61 5.80
C TRP A 99 -4.74 5.42 5.82
N VAL A 100 -5.43 5.85 6.89
CA VAL A 100 -6.89 5.79 6.98
C VAL A 100 -7.54 6.64 5.87
N ALA A 101 -7.10 7.88 5.67
CA ALA A 101 -7.66 8.76 4.63
C ALA A 101 -7.48 8.19 3.21
N PHE A 102 -6.38 7.46 2.98
CA PHE A 102 -6.07 6.87 1.68
C PHE A 102 -6.79 5.54 1.44
N THR A 103 -7.03 4.74 2.49
CA THR A 103 -7.51 3.35 2.34
C THR A 103 -8.96 3.13 2.79
N SER A 104 -9.53 4.06 3.56
CA SER A 104 -10.84 3.92 4.20
C SER A 104 -11.80 5.03 3.77
N TRP A 105 -13.07 4.86 4.16
CA TRP A 105 -14.09 5.89 4.00
C TRP A 105 -13.62 7.20 4.65
N PHE A 106 -13.51 8.27 3.87
CA PHE A 106 -13.02 9.58 4.29
C PHE A 106 -13.99 10.65 3.80
N PHE A 107 -15.04 10.90 4.58
CA PHE A 107 -16.14 11.81 4.23
C PHE A 107 -16.81 11.43 2.89
N GLY A 108 -17.06 10.13 2.69
CA GLY A 108 -17.49 9.50 1.43
C GLY A 108 -16.49 8.43 0.97
N PRO A 109 -16.49 8.05 -0.32
CA PRO A 109 -15.52 7.10 -0.87
C PRO A 109 -14.08 7.45 -0.51
N ALA A 110 -13.21 6.44 -0.46
CA ALA A 110 -11.79 6.64 -0.15
C ALA A 110 -11.17 7.66 -1.12
N LEU A 111 -10.19 8.45 -0.67
CA LEU A 111 -9.57 9.48 -1.51
C LEU A 111 -8.98 8.87 -2.80
N VAL A 112 -8.42 7.66 -2.70
CA VAL A 112 -7.92 6.91 -3.86
C VAL A 112 -9.03 6.59 -4.85
N GLU A 113 -10.19 6.12 -4.38
CA GLU A 113 -11.31 5.77 -5.25
C GLU A 113 -11.81 7.01 -6.03
N ARG A 114 -11.88 8.17 -5.37
CA ARG A 114 -12.22 9.44 -6.03
C ARG A 114 -11.19 9.86 -7.06
N PHE A 115 -9.91 9.72 -6.73
CA PHE A 115 -8.82 10.04 -7.64
C PHE A 115 -8.79 9.11 -8.87
N VAL A 116 -9.05 7.81 -8.66
CA VAL A 116 -9.17 6.81 -9.73
C VAL A 116 -10.32 7.17 -10.68
N VAL A 117 -11.48 7.56 -10.15
CA VAL A 117 -12.60 8.04 -10.99
C VAL A 117 -12.26 9.36 -11.69
N ALA A 118 -11.67 10.32 -10.98
CA ALA A 118 -11.27 11.61 -11.57
C ALA A 118 -10.22 11.48 -12.68
N SER A 119 -9.43 10.40 -12.67
CA SER A 119 -8.47 10.06 -13.73
C SER A 119 -9.07 9.23 -14.86
N GLY A 120 -10.40 9.07 -14.90
CA GLY A 120 -11.13 8.44 -16.01
C GLY A 120 -11.50 6.97 -15.78
N ALA A 121 -11.56 6.50 -14.53
CA ALA A 121 -12.02 5.13 -14.26
C ALA A 121 -13.53 4.97 -14.43
N ASP A 122 -13.91 3.81 -14.95
CA ASP A 122 -15.29 3.32 -14.95
C ASP A 122 -15.44 2.11 -14.02
N CYS A 123 -16.68 1.86 -13.62
CA CYS A 123 -17.03 0.75 -12.74
C CYS A 123 -17.43 -0.48 -13.58
N TYR A 124 -16.60 -1.53 -13.55
CA TYR A 124 -16.78 -2.74 -14.34
C TYR A 124 -17.15 -3.95 -13.49
N LEU A 125 -18.04 -4.79 -14.03
CA LEU A 125 -18.43 -6.09 -13.50
C LEU A 125 -18.00 -7.18 -14.49
N ASN A 126 -17.20 -8.15 -14.03
CA ASN A 126 -16.83 -9.32 -14.84
C ASN A 126 -17.99 -10.32 -14.84
N LEU A 127 -18.51 -10.67 -16.02
CA LEU A 127 -19.56 -11.67 -16.17
C LEU A 127 -18.97 -13.09 -16.26
N PRO A 128 -19.77 -14.15 -15.99
CA PRO A 128 -19.32 -15.53 -16.14
C PRO A 128 -18.82 -15.89 -17.54
N SER A 129 -19.33 -15.21 -18.57
CA SER A 129 -18.91 -15.35 -19.97
C SER A 129 -17.51 -14.78 -20.26
N GLY A 130 -16.94 -14.00 -19.32
CA GLY A 130 -15.69 -13.25 -19.53
C GLY A 130 -15.92 -11.85 -20.13
N GLU A 131 -17.15 -11.50 -20.47
CA GLU A 131 -17.52 -10.14 -20.90
C GLU A 131 -17.51 -9.15 -19.74
N LEU A 132 -17.25 -7.87 -20.04
CA LEU A 132 -17.26 -6.78 -19.08
C LEU A 132 -18.55 -5.97 -19.20
N LEU A 133 -19.32 -5.91 -18.13
CA LEU A 133 -20.46 -5.02 -18.00
C LEU A 133 -20.04 -3.74 -17.29
N THR A 134 -20.35 -2.57 -17.87
CA THR A 134 -20.18 -1.29 -17.19
C THR A 134 -21.41 -1.01 -16.34
N VAL A 135 -21.22 -0.69 -15.06
CA VAL A 135 -22.33 -0.41 -14.13
C VAL A 135 -22.15 0.99 -13.53
N PRO A 136 -23.21 1.59 -12.96
CA PRO A 136 -23.11 2.88 -12.30
C PRO A 136 -22.06 2.92 -11.17
N HIS A 137 -21.39 4.07 -10.99
CA HIS A 137 -20.25 4.21 -10.08
C HIS A 137 -20.62 3.97 -8.61
N GLU A 138 -21.88 4.21 -8.21
CA GLU A 138 -22.35 3.97 -6.85
C GLU A 138 -22.17 2.53 -6.38
N PHE A 139 -22.26 1.54 -7.28
CA PHE A 139 -22.06 0.14 -6.92
C PHE A 139 -20.61 -0.16 -6.53
N CYS A 140 -19.65 0.46 -7.22
CA CYS A 140 -18.24 0.35 -6.87
C CYS A 140 -17.93 1.08 -5.55
N PHE A 141 -18.46 2.29 -5.36
CA PHE A 141 -18.25 3.07 -4.13
C PHE A 141 -18.82 2.38 -2.89
N ASN A 142 -20.03 1.81 -3.01
CA ASN A 142 -20.69 1.09 -1.92
C ASN A 142 -20.16 -0.34 -1.72
N LYS A 143 -19.30 -0.82 -2.61
CA LYS A 143 -18.76 -2.19 -2.61
C LYS A 143 -19.88 -3.25 -2.60
N ALA A 144 -21.02 -2.90 -3.19
CA ALA A 144 -22.21 -3.74 -3.23
C ALA A 144 -21.98 -4.94 -4.15
N ALA A 145 -22.43 -6.13 -3.71
CA ALA A 145 -22.49 -7.27 -4.62
C ALA A 145 -23.75 -7.13 -5.47
N ILE A 146 -23.61 -7.30 -6.78
CA ILE A 146 -24.71 -7.23 -7.74
C ILE A 146 -25.08 -8.65 -8.15
N ARG A 147 -26.38 -8.91 -8.28
CA ARG A 147 -26.93 -10.14 -8.86
C ARG A 147 -28.06 -9.82 -9.86
N PRO A 148 -28.23 -10.63 -10.92
CA PRO A 148 -29.27 -10.39 -11.92
C PRO A 148 -30.69 -10.31 -11.37
N ALA A 149 -31.01 -11.11 -10.35
CA ALA A 149 -32.35 -11.12 -9.74
C ALA A 149 -32.72 -9.82 -8.99
N GLU A 150 -31.73 -9.07 -8.48
CA GLU A 150 -31.98 -7.80 -7.78
C GLU A 150 -31.90 -6.58 -8.69
N HIS A 151 -31.19 -6.71 -9.81
CA HIS A 151 -30.90 -5.62 -10.73
C HIS A 151 -31.10 -6.06 -12.19
N PRO A 152 -32.30 -6.54 -12.57
CA PRO A 152 -32.54 -7.08 -13.91
C PRO A 152 -32.19 -6.08 -15.02
N GLU A 153 -32.40 -4.79 -14.77
CA GLU A 153 -32.10 -3.68 -15.68
C GLU A 153 -30.62 -3.61 -16.10
N LEU A 154 -29.70 -4.07 -15.25
CA LEU A 154 -28.27 -4.07 -15.56
C LEU A 154 -27.87 -5.23 -16.47
N PHE A 155 -28.67 -6.31 -16.51
CA PHE A 155 -28.31 -7.56 -17.19
C PHE A 155 -29.18 -7.89 -18.39
N GLU A 156 -30.08 -7.00 -18.83
CA GLU A 156 -30.99 -7.29 -19.95
C GLU A 156 -30.24 -7.78 -21.20
N ALA A 157 -29.24 -7.01 -21.64
CA ALA A 157 -28.42 -7.36 -22.80
C ALA A 157 -27.55 -8.61 -22.54
N ALA A 158 -26.93 -8.69 -21.36
CA ALA A 158 -26.04 -9.79 -20.99
C ALA A 158 -26.79 -11.14 -20.86
N SER A 159 -28.05 -11.11 -20.46
CA SER A 159 -28.90 -12.30 -20.29
C SER A 159 -29.29 -12.94 -21.62
N LEU A 160 -29.12 -12.24 -22.75
CA LEU A 160 -29.34 -12.79 -24.09
C LEU A 160 -28.20 -13.73 -24.53
N THR A 161 -26.99 -13.52 -24.01
CA THR A 161 -25.78 -14.24 -24.42
C THR A 161 -25.21 -15.14 -23.32
N THR A 162 -25.55 -14.86 -22.06
CA THR A 162 -24.95 -15.51 -20.88
C THR A 162 -26.03 -16.02 -19.95
N SER A 163 -25.98 -17.31 -19.62
CA SER A 163 -26.78 -17.87 -18.53
C SER A 163 -26.07 -17.61 -17.19
N PHE A 164 -26.83 -17.10 -16.22
CA PHE A 164 -26.32 -16.83 -14.88
C PHE A 164 -26.73 -17.96 -13.92
N PRO A 165 -25.80 -18.54 -13.16
CA PRO A 165 -26.17 -19.44 -12.06
C PRO A 165 -27.03 -18.71 -11.02
N ASP A 166 -28.03 -19.38 -10.44
CA ASP A 166 -29.00 -18.77 -9.49
C ASP A 166 -28.34 -18.04 -8.31
N MET A 167 -27.19 -18.55 -7.85
CA MET A 167 -26.44 -17.97 -6.72
C MET A 167 -25.30 -17.05 -7.15
N TRP A 168 -25.17 -16.74 -8.44
CA TRP A 168 -24.10 -15.90 -8.93
C TRP A 168 -24.26 -14.47 -8.43
N ARG A 169 -23.17 -13.95 -7.86
CA ARG A 169 -23.04 -12.56 -7.44
C ARG A 169 -21.60 -12.14 -7.63
N ALA A 170 -21.40 -10.90 -8.06
CA ALA A 170 -20.06 -10.32 -8.20
C ALA A 170 -20.05 -8.88 -7.70
N ARG A 171 -18.87 -8.41 -7.29
CA ARG A 171 -18.67 -7.02 -6.88
C ARG A 171 -17.95 -6.29 -8.02
N PRO A 172 -18.51 -5.19 -8.53
CA PRO A 172 -17.84 -4.42 -9.56
C PRO A 172 -16.63 -3.69 -8.97
N ARG A 173 -15.70 -3.28 -9.83
CA ARG A 173 -14.48 -2.55 -9.45
C ARG A 173 -14.18 -1.44 -10.43
N PHE A 174 -13.61 -0.34 -9.92
CA PHE A 174 -13.06 0.72 -10.75
C PHE A 174 -11.85 0.22 -11.55
N ARG A 175 -11.82 0.50 -12.85
CA ARG A 175 -10.78 0.12 -13.81
C ARG A 175 -10.61 1.20 -14.89
N LYS A 176 -9.53 1.13 -15.67
CA LYS A 176 -9.10 2.08 -16.72
C LYS A 176 -8.60 3.46 -16.27
N GLY A 177 -8.86 3.91 -15.05
CA GLY A 177 -8.25 5.12 -14.49
C GLY A 177 -6.87 4.85 -13.85
N HIS A 178 -6.23 5.92 -13.35
CA HIS A 178 -4.91 5.84 -12.72
C HIS A 178 -4.99 5.20 -11.32
N ASP A 179 -4.59 3.94 -11.20
CA ASP A 179 -4.59 3.16 -9.95
C ASP A 179 -3.26 3.30 -9.21
N ILE A 180 -3.16 4.29 -8.31
CA ILE A 180 -1.96 4.49 -7.49
C ILE A 180 -1.59 3.19 -6.77
N SER A 181 -0.34 2.73 -6.90
CA SER A 181 0.08 1.49 -6.25
C SER A 181 0.04 1.61 -4.73
N GLY A 182 -1.04 1.10 -4.13
CA GLY A 182 -1.26 1.14 -2.69
C GLY A 182 -0.21 0.36 -1.90
N HIS A 183 0.35 -0.71 -2.46
CA HIS A 183 1.45 -1.46 -1.85
C HIS A 183 2.74 -0.64 -1.82
N ILE A 184 3.15 -0.03 -2.95
CA ILE A 184 4.36 0.79 -2.99
C ILE A 184 4.21 2.00 -2.05
N PHE A 185 3.04 2.66 -2.05
CA PHE A 185 2.70 3.72 -1.11
C PHE A 185 2.89 3.27 0.35
N LEU A 186 2.15 2.23 0.76
CA LEU A 186 2.08 1.84 2.17
C LEU A 186 3.41 1.27 2.69
N LEU A 187 4.11 0.49 1.86
CA LEU A 187 5.41 -0.08 2.22
C LEU A 187 6.50 1.00 2.26
N THR A 188 6.45 2.00 1.37
CA THR A 188 7.38 3.15 1.40
C THR A 188 7.21 3.93 2.70
N MET A 189 5.99 4.39 3.01
CA MET A 189 5.75 5.14 4.27
C MET A 189 6.11 4.31 5.50
N SER A 190 5.78 3.01 5.51
CA SER A 190 6.09 2.11 6.63
C SER A 190 7.60 1.93 6.82
N THR A 191 8.35 1.74 5.73
CA THR A 191 9.81 1.60 5.76
C THR A 191 10.47 2.85 6.33
N LEU A 192 10.11 4.03 5.80
CA LEU A 192 10.71 5.29 6.21
C LEU A 192 10.35 5.65 7.65
N PHE A 193 9.10 5.43 8.05
CA PHE A 193 8.65 5.61 9.42
C PHE A 193 9.47 4.73 10.38
N LEU A 194 9.59 3.43 10.12
CA LEU A 194 10.35 2.52 11.00
C LEU A 194 11.83 2.90 11.08
N VAL A 195 12.46 3.29 9.98
CA VAL A 195 13.85 3.78 9.98
C VAL A 195 14.02 5.06 10.80
N ASP A 196 13.09 6.02 10.69
CA ASP A 196 13.08 7.22 11.55
C ASP A 196 12.91 6.86 13.03
N GLN A 197 12.06 5.88 13.35
CA GLN A 197 11.89 5.40 14.73
C GLN A 197 13.12 4.69 15.27
N LEU A 198 13.84 3.92 14.43
CA LEU A 198 15.10 3.28 14.78
C LEU A 198 16.21 4.29 15.05
N ARG A 199 16.26 5.39 14.29
CA ARG A 199 17.27 6.45 14.47
C ARG A 199 17.26 7.03 15.88
N ALA A 200 16.08 7.23 16.48
CA ALA A 200 15.95 7.73 17.85
C ALA A 200 16.64 6.82 18.89
N THR A 201 16.73 5.53 18.58
CA THR A 201 17.44 4.53 19.38
C THR A 201 18.93 4.48 19.05
N LEU A 202 19.28 4.47 17.74
CA LEU A 202 20.67 4.32 17.26
C LEU A 202 21.56 5.53 17.57
N ASN A 203 20.99 6.73 17.64
CA ASN A 203 21.73 7.95 17.96
C ASN A 203 22.08 8.09 19.45
N ARG A 204 21.75 7.09 20.29
CA ARG A 204 22.20 7.08 21.68
C ARG A 204 23.71 6.95 21.76
N ARG A 205 24.34 7.85 22.53
CA ARG A 205 25.71 7.67 23.03
C ARG A 205 25.65 7.15 24.47
N GLY A 206 26.15 5.93 24.69
CA GLY A 206 26.38 5.37 26.02
C GLY A 206 25.18 4.67 26.69
N GLY A 207 25.51 3.73 27.58
CA GLY A 207 24.58 2.91 28.37
C GLY A 207 24.33 1.52 27.79
N THR A 208 24.11 0.54 28.68
CA THR A 208 23.77 -0.83 28.30
C THR A 208 22.35 -0.87 27.72
N VAL A 209 22.19 -1.54 26.57
CA VAL A 209 20.88 -1.77 25.96
C VAL A 209 20.28 -3.03 26.58
N SER A 210 19.07 -2.94 27.13
CA SER A 210 18.36 -4.11 27.66
C SER A 210 18.12 -5.13 26.55
N ALA A 211 18.25 -6.42 26.85
CA ALA A 211 17.99 -7.51 25.90
C ALA A 211 16.62 -7.38 25.21
N ARG A 212 15.58 -6.96 25.95
CA ARG A 212 14.23 -6.70 25.41
C ARG A 212 14.24 -5.62 24.32
N HIS A 213 14.99 -4.55 24.53
CA HIS A 213 15.11 -3.48 23.54
C HIS A 213 15.93 -3.93 22.33
N THR A 214 16.98 -4.73 22.54
CA THR A 214 17.75 -5.35 21.45
C THR A 214 16.87 -6.21 20.55
N TYR A 215 16.00 -7.06 21.11
CA TYR A 215 15.04 -7.82 20.31
C TYR A 215 14.07 -6.91 19.54
N ALA A 216 13.59 -5.83 20.16
CA ALA A 216 12.72 -4.87 19.49
C ALA A 216 13.41 -4.17 18.30
N ILE A 217 14.69 -3.82 18.45
CA ILE A 217 15.51 -3.26 17.35
C ILE A 217 15.62 -4.27 16.21
N TRP A 218 15.99 -5.52 16.49
CA TRP A 218 16.13 -6.55 15.47
C TRP A 218 14.81 -6.90 14.77
N ALA A 219 13.70 -6.97 15.51
CA ALA A 219 12.38 -7.16 14.92
C ALA A 219 12.01 -6.02 13.96
N ASN A 220 12.32 -4.78 14.35
CA ASN A 220 12.07 -3.60 13.53
C ASN A 220 12.95 -3.58 12.26
N VAL A 221 14.25 -3.88 12.39
CA VAL A 221 15.18 -4.03 11.25
C VAL A 221 14.73 -5.15 10.31
N GLY A 222 14.34 -6.30 10.85
CA GLY A 222 13.82 -7.41 10.06
C GLY A 222 12.57 -7.04 9.28
N LEU A 223 11.66 -6.27 9.90
CA LEU A 223 10.46 -5.79 9.22
C LEU A 223 10.77 -4.75 8.13
N VAL A 224 11.74 -3.85 8.36
CA VAL A 224 12.23 -2.91 7.33
C VAL A 224 12.79 -3.66 6.12
N LEU A 225 13.61 -4.69 6.34
CA LEU A 225 14.15 -5.52 5.25
C LEU A 225 13.05 -6.25 4.50
N LEU A 226 12.03 -6.76 5.23
CA LEU A 226 10.86 -7.39 4.64
C LEU A 226 10.06 -6.42 3.76
N TRP A 227 9.89 -5.17 4.20
CA TRP A 227 9.23 -4.13 3.41
C TRP A 227 10.02 -3.75 2.17
N MET A 228 11.34 -3.60 2.27
CA MET A 228 12.20 -3.38 1.10
C MET A 228 12.11 -4.54 0.10
N PHE A 229 12.09 -5.77 0.58
CA PHE A 229 11.88 -6.95 -0.26
C PHE A 229 10.49 -6.95 -0.92
N ALA A 230 9.44 -6.61 -0.17
CA ALA A 230 8.07 -6.51 -0.70
C ALA A 230 7.91 -5.38 -1.74
N ILE A 231 8.62 -4.25 -1.56
CA ILE A 231 8.69 -3.18 -2.56
C ILE A 231 9.36 -3.69 -3.82
N CYS A 232 10.44 -4.47 -3.70
CA CYS A 232 11.14 -5.08 -4.84
C CYS A 232 10.23 -6.01 -5.63
N THR A 233 9.59 -6.99 -4.97
CA THR A 233 8.68 -7.93 -5.66
C THR A 233 7.47 -7.22 -6.27
N THR A 234 6.93 -6.21 -5.60
CA THR A 234 5.86 -5.38 -6.18
C THR A 234 6.34 -4.64 -7.43
N SER A 235 7.53 -4.05 -7.39
CA SER A 235 8.11 -3.32 -8.52
C SER A 235 8.43 -4.21 -9.71
N LEU A 236 8.76 -5.49 -9.48
CA LEU A 236 9.05 -6.46 -10.53
C LEU A 236 7.78 -7.00 -11.21
N TYR A 237 6.70 -7.26 -10.47
CA TYR A 237 5.58 -8.06 -10.99
C TYR A 237 4.23 -7.33 -11.11
N PHE A 238 3.98 -6.28 -10.35
CA PHE A 238 2.64 -5.68 -10.31
C PHE A 238 2.70 -4.22 -10.69
N HIS A 239 1.58 -3.68 -11.18
CA HIS A 239 1.39 -2.29 -11.56
C HIS A 239 2.18 -1.84 -12.78
N THR A 240 1.67 -0.82 -13.46
CA THR A 240 2.42 -0.12 -14.50
C THR A 240 3.52 0.75 -13.89
N ALA A 241 4.46 1.23 -14.71
CA ALA A 241 5.51 2.13 -14.25
C ALA A 241 4.93 3.39 -13.58
N PHE A 242 3.89 3.98 -14.16
CA PHE A 242 3.30 5.21 -13.65
C PHE A 242 2.59 5.01 -12.31
N GLU A 243 1.90 3.88 -12.13
CA GLU A 243 1.26 3.49 -10.87
C GLU A 243 2.29 3.27 -9.75
N LYS A 244 3.43 2.67 -10.05
CA LYS A 244 4.56 2.51 -9.11
C LYS A 244 5.13 3.84 -8.67
N PHE A 245 5.41 4.73 -9.63
CA PHE A 245 5.99 6.06 -9.33
C PHE A 245 5.05 6.94 -8.52
N SER A 246 3.76 6.97 -8.87
CA SER A 246 2.76 7.70 -8.08
C SER A 246 2.64 7.13 -6.66
N GLY A 247 2.66 5.80 -6.48
CA GLY A 247 2.69 5.17 -5.16
C GLY A 247 3.91 5.59 -4.35
N LEU A 248 5.10 5.60 -4.97
CA LEU A 248 6.34 6.06 -4.33
C LEU A 248 6.23 7.53 -3.90
N LEU A 249 5.77 8.42 -4.79
CA LEU A 249 5.63 9.84 -4.51
C LEU A 249 4.68 10.12 -3.34
N VAL A 250 3.52 9.46 -3.32
CA VAL A 250 2.56 9.59 -2.21
C VAL A 250 3.16 9.05 -0.91
N GLY A 251 3.90 7.94 -0.95
CA GLY A 251 4.57 7.39 0.23
C GLY A 251 5.65 8.30 0.79
N LEU A 252 6.45 8.93 -0.09
CA LEU A 252 7.45 9.94 0.30
C LEU A 252 6.79 11.19 0.88
N ALA A 253 5.70 11.66 0.27
CA ALA A 253 4.95 12.81 0.74
C ALA A 253 4.34 12.55 2.13
N ALA A 254 3.75 11.36 2.34
CA ALA A 254 3.21 10.95 3.63
C ALA A 254 4.28 10.99 4.74
N PHE A 255 5.46 10.44 4.45
CA PHE A 255 6.60 10.50 5.35
C PHE A 255 7.08 11.93 5.62
N GLY A 256 7.09 12.80 4.59
CA GLY A 256 7.42 14.21 4.75
C GLY A 256 6.46 14.93 5.70
N VAL A 257 5.16 14.70 5.55
CA VAL A 257 4.11 15.26 6.42
C VAL A 257 4.26 14.78 7.85
N SER A 258 4.61 13.51 8.07
CA SER A 258 4.83 12.97 9.42
C SER A 258 6.03 13.58 10.14
N GLN A 259 6.91 14.34 9.46
CA GLN A 259 8.00 15.07 10.11
C GLN A 259 7.58 16.43 10.71
N ILE A 260 6.43 16.99 10.29
CA ILE A 260 5.95 18.32 10.73
C ILE A 260 5.88 18.44 12.26
N PRO A 261 5.33 17.48 13.03
CA PRO A 261 5.26 17.59 14.48
C PRO A 261 6.63 17.79 15.15
N SER A 262 7.68 17.16 14.63
CA SER A 262 9.04 17.36 15.14
C SER A 262 9.58 18.74 14.80
N LEU A 263 9.32 19.25 13.60
CA LEU A 263 9.76 20.59 13.19
C LEU A 263 9.15 21.66 14.09
N LEU A 264 7.85 21.55 14.38
CA LEU A 264 7.12 22.48 15.25
C LEU A 264 7.55 22.40 16.72
N SER A 265 8.08 21.27 17.16
CA SER A 265 8.51 21.06 18.56
C SER A 265 9.92 21.57 18.86
N THR A 266 10.67 22.05 17.85
CA THR A 266 12.04 22.54 18.05
C THR A 266 12.00 23.98 18.55
N PRO A 267 12.51 24.31 19.75
CA PRO A 267 12.52 25.70 20.23
C PRO A 267 13.34 26.57 19.28
N THR A 268 12.80 27.74 18.92
CA THR A 268 13.60 28.77 18.23
C THR A 268 14.76 29.14 19.13
N PRO A 269 16.03 29.11 18.66
CA PRO A 269 17.15 29.56 19.49
C PRO A 269 16.92 31.04 19.80
N THR A 270 16.70 31.35 21.08
CA THR A 270 16.70 32.72 21.59
C THR A 270 18.06 33.31 21.28
N ARG A 271 18.07 34.34 20.42
CA ARG A 271 19.27 35.07 20.00
C ARG A 271 19.78 35.96 21.12
#